data_AF-A0A413T648-F1
#
_entry.id   AF-A0A413T648-F1
#
_cell.length_a   1.000
_cell.length_b   1.000
_cell.length_c   1.000
_cell.angle_alpha   90.00
_cell.angle_beta   90.00
_cell.angle_gamma   90.00
#
_symmetry.space_group_name_H-M   'P 1'
#
loop_
_entity.id
_entity.type
_entity.pdbx_description
1 polymer ?
#
loop_
_entity_poly.entity_id
_entity_poly.type
_entity_poly.pdbx_seq_one_letter_code
_entity_poly.pdbx_strand_id
1 'polypeptide(L)'
;MSVIKRDGHRATYDRNKIVSAIQKANTEVDQEERISEEQIYNILASIENRGFDEMAVEDIQDIIEQKLMAEKKFVLAKTYIIYRLPIEYH
;
A
#
# COMPACT_ATOMS: atom_id res chain seq x y z
N MET A 1 12.46 7.57 6.42
CA MET A 1 12.66 6.13 6.23
C MET A 1 13.00 5.84 4.78
N SER A 2 13.79 4.80 4.53
CA SER A 2 14.09 4.33 3.18
C SER A 2 13.33 3.04 2.89
N VAL A 3 13.05 2.77 1.63
CA VAL A 3 12.41 1.54 1.19
C VAL A 3 13.41 0.73 0.37
N ILE A 4 13.55 -0.54 0.72
CA ILE A 4 14.42 -1.50 0.03
C ILE A 4 13.58 -2.21 -1.04
N LYS A 5 13.90 -1.97 -2.30
CA LYS A 5 13.28 -2.65 -3.44
C LYS A 5 13.78 -4.10 -3.55
N ARG A 6 13.06 -4.90 -4.33
CA ARG A 6 13.38 -6.32 -4.54
C ARG A 6 14.75 -6.57 -5.17
N ASP A 7 15.21 -5.63 -5.98
CA ASP A 7 16.54 -5.63 -6.60
C ASP A 7 17.66 -5.17 -5.65
N GLY A 8 17.32 -4.82 -4.40
CA GLY A 8 18.24 -4.35 -3.37
C GLY A 8 18.49 -2.84 -3.39
N HIS A 9 17.94 -2.09 -4.35
CA HIS A 9 18.12 -0.64 -4.39
C HIS A 9 17.29 0.05 -3.30
N ARG A 10 17.87 1.13 -2.77
CA ARG A 10 17.23 1.99 -1.78
C ARG A 10 16.50 3.12 -2.49
N ALA A 11 15.24 3.33 -2.13
CA ALA A 11 14.45 4.47 -2.56
C ALA A 11 13.94 5.24 -1.34
N THR A 12 13.71 6.54 -1.50
CA THR A 12 13.03 7.32 -0.48
C THR A 12 11.58 6.85 -0.35
N TYR A 13 11.14 6.64 0.89
CA TYR A 13 9.73 6.38 1.16
C TYR A 13 8.87 7.58 0.76
N ASP A 14 7.85 7.31 -0.05
CA ASP A 14 6.88 8.30 -0.49
C ASP A 14 5.47 7.78 -0.25
N ARG A 15 4.85 8.23 0.84
CA ARG A 15 3.48 7.88 1.20
C ARG A 15 2.47 8.20 0.10
N ASN A 16 2.71 9.24 -0.72
CA ASN A 16 1.77 9.63 -1.77
C ASN A 16 1.64 8.56 -2.85
N LYS A 17 2.70 7.77 -3.09
CA LYS A 17 2.64 6.62 -4.00
C LYS A 17 1.70 5.53 -3.49
N ILE A 18 1.71 5.29 -2.18
CA ILE A 18 0.83 4.32 -1.53
C ILE A 18 -0.61 4.82 -1.58
N VAL A 19 -0.86 6.08 -1.20
CA VAL A 19 -2.19 6.70 -1.29
C VAL A 19 -2.73 6.59 -2.71
N SER A 20 -1.93 6.98 -3.70
CA SER A 20 -2.33 6.95 -5.11
C SER A 20 -2.66 5.54 -5.58
N ALA A 21 -1.88 4.53 -5.17
CA ALA A 21 -2.14 3.14 -5.55
C ALA A 21 -3.46 2.62 -4.94
N ILE A 22 -3.71 2.91 -3.66
CA ILE A 22 -4.95 2.50 -2.99
C ILE A 22 -6.15 3.26 -3.57
N GLN A 23 -6.01 4.56 -3.86
CA GLN A 23 -7.06 5.35 -4.49
C GLN A 23 -7.43 4.85 -5.89
N LYS A 24 -6.43 4.49 -6.71
CA LYS A 24 -6.67 3.86 -8.02
C LYS A 24 -7.40 2.53 -7.87
N ALA A 25 -7.02 1.70 -6.89
CA ALA A 25 -7.75 0.45 -6.64
C ALA A 25 -9.19 0.71 -6.15
N ASN A 26 -9.40 1.72 -5.31
CA ASN A 26 -10.72 2.14 -4.83
C ASN A 26 -11.64 2.56 -5.98
N THR A 27 -11.14 3.27 -7.00
CA THR A 27 -11.99 3.72 -8.12
C THR A 27 -12.49 2.59 -9.00
N GLU A 28 -11.82 1.43 -8.96
CA GLU A 28 -12.06 0.26 -9.82
C GLU A 28 -12.94 -0.81 -9.16
N VAL A 29 -13.36 -0.58 -7.92
CA VAL A 29 -14.26 -1.48 -7.19
C VAL A 29 -15.57 -0.78 -6.83
N ASP A 30 -16.59 -1.58 -6.54
CA ASP A 30 -17.90 -1.11 -6.09
C ASP A 30 -17.80 -0.38 -4.75
N GLN A 31 -18.78 0.49 -4.48
CA GLN A 31 -18.74 1.43 -3.35
C GLN A 31 -18.61 0.71 -2.00
N GLU A 32 -19.24 -0.45 -1.85
CA GLU A 32 -19.19 -1.33 -0.68
C GLU A 32 -17.80 -1.91 -0.41
N GLU A 33 -16.96 -2.05 -1.43
CA GLU A 33 -15.59 -2.58 -1.34
C GLU A 33 -14.56 -1.46 -1.12
N ARG A 34 -14.95 -0.20 -1.29
CA ARG A 34 -14.06 0.94 -1.07
C ARG A 34 -13.74 1.15 0.40
N ILE A 35 -12.62 1.81 0.63
CA ILE A 35 -12.27 2.42 1.92
C ILE A 35 -12.22 3.94 1.81
N SER A 36 -12.53 4.61 2.92
CA SER A 36 -12.45 6.06 3.05
C SER A 36 -11.00 6.56 3.07
N GLU A 37 -10.82 7.86 2.82
CA GLU A 37 -9.50 8.50 2.92
C GLU A 37 -8.91 8.38 4.33
N GLU A 38 -9.75 8.48 5.37
CA GLU A 38 -9.33 8.27 6.76
C GLU A 38 -8.77 6.87 6.98
N GLN A 39 -9.42 5.83 6.44
CA GLN A 39 -8.92 4.46 6.51
C GLN A 39 -7.58 4.29 5.79
N ILE A 40 -7.37 4.98 4.65
CA ILE A 40 -6.07 4.99 3.96
C ILE A 40 -4.99 5.59 4.87
N TYR A 41 -5.26 6.73 5.50
CA TYR A 41 -4.31 7.36 6.41
C TYR A 41 -4.05 6.53 7.67
N ASN A 42 -5.05 5.79 8.18
CA ASN A 42 -4.87 4.85 9.29
C ASN A 42 -3.92 3.69 8.91
N ILE A 43 -4.01 3.19 7.68
CA ILE A 43 -3.06 2.19 7.16
C ILE A 43 -1.66 2.78 7.11
N LEU A 44 -1.49 3.99 6.57
CA LEU A 44 -0.19 4.67 6.53
C LEU A 44 0.42 4.89 7.91
N ALA A 45 -0.37 5.41 8.85
CA ALA A 45 0.06 5.60 10.23
C ALA A 45 0.50 4.26 10.85
N SER A 46 -0.16 3.15 10.52
CA SER A 46 0.23 1.83 11.02
C SER A 46 1.57 1.32 10.46
N ILE A 47 1.97 1.78 9.27
CA ILE A 47 3.28 1.49 8.65
C ILE A 47 4.35 2.38 9.27
N GLU A 48 4.08 3.70 9.35
CA GLU A 48 4.99 4.72 9.87
C GLU A 48 5.29 4.49 11.36
N ASN A 49 4.30 4.08 12.16
CA ASN A 49 4.45 3.81 13.60
C ASN A 49 5.26 2.55 13.93
N ARG A 50 5.66 1.74 12.95
CA ARG A 50 6.54 0.59 13.21
C ARG A 50 7.96 0.99 13.59
N GLY A 51 8.34 2.26 13.35
CA GLY A 51 9.61 2.82 13.82
C GLY A 51 10.87 2.26 13.13
N PHE A 52 10.72 1.70 11.93
CA PHE A 52 11.86 1.19 11.16
C PHE A 52 12.47 2.30 10.30
N ASP A 53 13.81 2.41 10.34
CA ASP A 53 14.57 3.31 9.46
C ASP A 53 14.51 2.87 8.00
N GLU A 54 14.39 1.56 7.78
CA GLU A 54 14.33 0.90 6.47
C GLU A 54 13.30 -0.23 6.47
N MET A 55 12.57 -0.39 5.37
CA MET A 55 11.57 -1.46 5.21
C MET A 55 11.57 -1.98 3.78
N ALA A 56 11.37 -3.28 3.57
CA ALA A 56 11.22 -3.80 2.22
C ALA A 56 9.91 -3.30 1.59
N VAL A 57 9.91 -3.06 0.27
CA VAL A 57 8.66 -2.72 -0.45
C VAL A 57 7.59 -3.79 -0.18
N GLU A 58 7.98 -5.07 -0.22
CA GLU A 58 7.09 -6.21 -0.03
C GLU A 58 6.46 -6.20 1.38
N ASP A 59 7.22 -5.87 2.42
CA ASP A 59 6.67 -5.75 3.79
C ASP A 59 5.59 -4.66 3.87
N ILE A 60 5.80 -3.53 3.20
CA ILE A 60 4.81 -2.45 3.12
C ILE A 60 3.54 -2.95 2.41
N GLN A 61 3.70 -3.67 1.30
CA GLN A 61 2.58 -4.23 0.53
C GLN A 61 1.80 -5.26 1.36
N ASP A 62 2.50 -6.17 2.04
CA ASP A 62 1.90 -7.18 2.91
C ASP A 62 1.09 -6.55 4.05
N ILE A 63 1.59 -5.47 4.65
CA ILE A 63 0.86 -4.74 5.70
C ILE A 63 -0.44 -4.16 5.14
N ILE A 64 -0.38 -3.53 3.96
CA ILE A 64 -1.57 -2.94 3.32
C ILE A 64 -2.61 -4.02 3.04
N GLU A 65 -2.19 -5.14 2.43
CA GLU A 65 -3.08 -6.27 2.15
C GLU A 65 -3.70 -6.84 3.42
N GLN A 66 -2.91 -7.10 4.46
CA GLN A 66 -3.42 -7.58 5.73
C GLN A 66 -4.45 -6.63 6.35
N LYS A 67 -4.25 -5.32 6.24
CA LYS A 67 -5.21 -4.32 6.73
C LYS A 67 -6.50 -4.33 5.93
N LEU A 68 -6.43 -4.36 4.59
CA LEU A 68 -7.61 -4.45 3.74
C LEU A 68 -8.40 -5.75 3.99
N MET A 69 -7.70 -6.86 4.18
CA MET A 69 -8.31 -8.15 4.49
C MET A 69 -8.98 -8.15 5.88
N ALA A 70 -8.36 -7.51 6.88
CA ALA A 70 -8.96 -7.35 8.22
C ALA A 70 -10.25 -6.52 8.20
N GLU A 71 -10.33 -5.52 7.31
CA GLU A 71 -11.53 -4.72 7.05
C GLU A 71 -12.56 -5.44 6.14
N LYS A 72 -12.30 -6.71 5.79
CA LYS A 72 -13.12 -7.53 4.87
C LYS A 72 -13.25 -6.95 3.46
N LYS A 73 -12.29 -6.12 3.03
CA LYS A 73 -12.24 -5.49 1.70
C LYS A 73 -11.46 -6.37 0.72
N PHE A 74 -11.96 -7.59 0.50
CA PHE A 74 -11.26 -8.61 -0.26
C PHE A 74 -11.09 -8.25 -1.73
N VAL A 75 -12.13 -7.66 -2.34
CA VAL A 75 -12.08 -7.25 -3.75
C VAL A 75 -11.07 -6.12 -3.90
N LEU A 76 -11.11 -5.12 -3.02
CA LEU A 76 -10.15 -4.03 -3.01
C LEU A 76 -8.71 -4.51 -2.79
N ALA A 77 -8.48 -5.45 -1.85
CA ALA A 77 -7.15 -6.03 -1.62
C ALA A 77 -6.60 -6.70 -2.89
N LYS A 78 -7.45 -7.47 -3.60
CA LYS A 78 -7.06 -8.10 -4.86
C LYS A 78 -6.82 -7.08 -5.98
N THR A 79 -7.67 -6.07 -6.09
CA THR A 79 -7.51 -5.00 -7.08
C THR A 79 -6.24 -4.18 -6.79
N TYR A 80 -5.94 -3.93 -5.52
CA TYR A 80 -4.72 -3.25 -5.10
C TYR A 80 -3.47 -3.96 -5.61
N ILE A 81 -3.43 -5.30 -5.68
CA ILE A 81 -2.29 -6.05 -6.24
C ILE A 81 -1.97 -5.65 -7.69
N ILE A 82 -2.96 -5.19 -8.46
CA ILE A 82 -2.78 -4.73 -9.84
C ILE A 82 -2.11 -3.34 -9.88
N TYR A 83 -2.42 -2.50 -8.89
CA TYR A 83 -1.94 -1.12 -8.80
C TYR A 83 -0.75 -0.94 -7.84
N ARG A 84 -0.43 -1.94 -7.01
CA ARG A 84 0.74 -1.95 -6.14
C ARG A 84 1.96 -2.01 -7.04
N LEU A 85 2.72 -0.91 -7.02
CA LEU A 85 3.88 -0.60 -7.84
C LEU A 85 4.52 -1.78 -8.62
N PRO A 86 4.33 -1.82 -9.94
CA PRO A 86 5.37 -2.22 -10.87
C PRO A 86 5.72 -0.98 -11.70
N ILE A 87 6.59 -0.12 -11.16
CA ILE A 87 7.28 0.88 -11.99
C ILE A 87 8.78 0.69 -11.80
N GLU A 88 9.27 -0.44 -12.30
CA GLU A 88 10.57 -0.55 -12.94
C GLU A 88 10.35 -1.39 -14.20
N TYR A 89 9.96 -0.73 -15.28
CA TYR A 89 10.33 -1.20 -16.60
C TYR A 89 11.77 -0.75 -16.82
N HIS A 90 12.68 -1.71 -16.78
CA HIS A 90 13.90 -1.65 -17.56
C HIS A 90 13.82 -2.75 -18.62
#